data_AF-A0A9E3BX99-F1
#
_entry.id   AF-A0A9E3BX99-F1
#
_cell.length_a   1.000
_cell.length_b   1.000
_cell.length_c   1.000
_cell.angle_alpha   90.00
_cell.angle_beta   90.00
_cell.angle_gamma   90.00
#
_symmetry.space_group_name_H-M   'P 1'
#
loop_
_entity.id
_entity.type
_entity.pdbx_description
1 polymer ?
#
loop_
_entity_poly.entity_id
_entity_poly.type
_entity_poly.pdbx_seq_one_letter_code
_entity_poly.pdbx_strand_id
1 'polypeptide(L)'
;MKTISHVYDSYGQAKAVVEDLEANGVSHKDITLVANRYVSKAYEDATDATAATTGAGVGAIAGGGAGLLAGLGLLAIPGLGPVVAAGWAAAAAVGAMAGAAGGVAIGGLVDILTTAGESEETAHVYTEAVRRGGTLVSARVADEDAERVRSIFARHNPIDPESRGREYRSGGWKNFDPDADPYRMSQAEIDRIRVRGHL
;
A
#
# COMPACT_ATOMS: atom_id res chain seq x y z
N MET A 1 -3.92 2.26 21.01
CA MET A 1 -3.89 1.63 19.68
C MET A 1 -2.78 2.29 18.87
N LYS A 2 -2.01 1.51 18.13
CA LYS A 2 -0.98 2.01 17.19
C LYS A 2 -1.27 1.53 15.78
N THR A 3 -0.92 2.34 14.80
CA THR A 3 -0.87 1.95 13.40
C THR A 3 0.60 1.73 13.01
N ILE A 4 0.89 0.60 12.37
CA ILE A 4 2.23 0.27 11.87
C ILE A 4 2.10 0.11 10.36
N SER A 5 2.91 0.85 9.60
CA SER A 5 2.82 0.91 8.15
C SER A 5 4.20 0.72 7.51
N HIS A 6 4.28 -0.13 6.50
CA HIS A 6 5.48 -0.26 5.67
C HIS A 6 5.13 -0.52 4.21
N VAL A 7 6.00 -0.10 3.31
CA VAL A 7 5.89 -0.39 1.88
C VAL A 7 6.89 -1.49 1.51
N TYR A 8 6.47 -2.37 0.62
CA TYR A 8 7.27 -3.44 0.04
C TYR A 8 7.42 -3.25 -1.45
N ASP A 9 8.51 -3.73 -2.04
CA ASP A 9 8.81 -3.55 -3.47
C ASP A 9 7.86 -4.36 -4.38
N SER A 10 7.16 -5.36 -3.83
CA SER A 10 6.23 -6.18 -4.60
C SER A 10 4.97 -6.56 -3.83
N TYR A 11 3.90 -6.84 -4.58
CA TYR A 11 2.67 -7.38 -4.03
C TYR A 11 2.88 -8.73 -3.34
N GLY A 12 3.76 -9.59 -3.86
CA GLY A 12 4.05 -10.90 -3.26
C GLY A 12 4.65 -10.79 -1.85
N GLN A 13 5.58 -9.85 -1.64
CA GLN A 13 6.12 -9.55 -0.32
C GLN A 13 5.04 -9.01 0.62
N ALA A 14 4.25 -8.04 0.15
CA ALA A 14 3.15 -7.49 0.92
C ALA A 14 2.10 -8.55 1.30
N LYS A 15 1.78 -9.48 0.40
CA LYS A 15 0.89 -10.60 0.68
C LYS A 15 1.45 -11.45 1.81
N ALA A 16 2.71 -11.90 1.70
CA ALA A 16 3.37 -12.71 2.73
C ALA A 16 3.33 -12.06 4.13
N VAL A 17 3.44 -10.73 4.20
CA VAL A 17 3.28 -9.96 5.44
C VAL A 17 1.87 -10.09 5.99
N VAL A 18 0.84 -9.93 5.15
CA VAL A 18 -0.56 -10.10 5.56
C VAL A 18 -0.81 -11.50 6.10
N GLU A 19 -0.34 -12.54 5.41
CA GLU A 19 -0.51 -13.93 5.86
C GLU A 19 0.15 -14.17 7.22
N ASP A 20 1.35 -13.61 7.42
CA ASP A 20 2.11 -13.72 8.67
C ASP A 20 1.45 -12.92 9.81
N LEU A 21 0.89 -11.74 9.52
CA LEU A 21 0.11 -10.97 10.49
C LEU A 21 -1.12 -11.74 10.96
N GLU A 22 -1.89 -12.32 10.02
CA GLU A 22 -3.07 -13.14 10.33
C GLU A 22 -2.71 -14.38 11.14
N ALA A 23 -1.65 -15.09 10.74
CA ALA A 23 -1.16 -16.27 11.45
C ALA A 23 -0.71 -15.95 12.89
N ASN A 24 -0.34 -14.69 13.15
CA ASN A 24 0.06 -14.20 14.48
C ASN A 24 -1.05 -13.42 15.20
N GLY A 25 -2.31 -13.63 14.80
CA GLY A 25 -3.49 -13.17 15.53
C GLY A 25 -3.91 -11.72 15.25
N VAL A 26 -3.29 -11.04 14.28
CA VAL A 26 -3.79 -9.76 13.81
C VAL A 26 -5.04 -10.01 12.98
N SER A 27 -6.17 -9.50 13.46
CA SER A 27 -7.43 -9.68 12.76
C SER A 27 -7.37 -8.99 11.40
N HIS A 28 -7.83 -9.70 10.38
CA HIS A 28 -7.96 -9.23 9.01
C HIS A 28 -8.58 -7.83 8.87
N LYS A 29 -9.61 -7.53 9.67
CA LYS A 29 -10.31 -6.22 9.69
C LYS A 29 -9.40 -5.06 10.13
N ASP A 30 -8.26 -5.36 10.75
CA ASP A 30 -7.31 -4.37 11.25
C ASP A 30 -6.10 -4.22 10.32
N ILE A 31 -6.07 -4.98 9.22
CA ILE A 31 -5.05 -4.93 8.17
C ILE A 31 -5.58 -4.15 6.97
N THR A 32 -4.68 -3.40 6.33
CA THR A 32 -4.94 -2.67 5.08
C THR A 32 -3.79 -2.92 4.12
N LEU A 33 -4.11 -3.09 2.85
CA LEU A 33 -3.15 -3.20 1.75
C LEU A 33 -3.52 -2.22 0.64
N VAL A 34 -2.54 -1.47 0.12
CA VAL A 34 -2.71 -0.51 -0.98
C VAL A 34 -1.63 -0.74 -2.03
N ALA A 35 -2.04 -1.03 -3.27
CA ALA A 35 -1.13 -1.27 -4.40
C ALA A 35 -1.55 -0.43 -5.62
N ASN A 36 -0.58 0.03 -6.41
CA ASN A 36 -0.85 0.68 -7.69
C ASN A 36 -1.09 -0.35 -8.81
N ARG A 37 -2.19 -0.19 -9.56
CA ARG A 37 -2.63 -1.09 -10.63
C ARG A 37 -1.72 -1.08 -11.85
N TYR A 38 -1.12 0.04 -12.24
CA TYR A 38 -0.39 0.14 -13.52
C TYR A 38 1.00 -0.50 -13.51
N VAL A 39 1.46 -0.93 -12.34
CA VAL A 39 2.85 -1.31 -12.08
C VAL A 39 2.96 -2.66 -11.37
N SER A 40 1.84 -3.25 -10.95
CA SER A 40 1.79 -4.62 -10.44
C SER A 40 1.13 -5.54 -11.46
N LYS A 41 1.92 -6.39 -12.12
CA LYS A 41 1.45 -7.42 -13.06
C LYS A 41 0.37 -8.34 -12.46
N ALA A 42 0.38 -8.49 -11.12
CA ALA A 42 -0.60 -9.27 -10.36
C ALA A 42 -2.05 -8.72 -10.43
N TYR A 43 -2.26 -7.46 -10.81
CA TYR A 43 -3.58 -6.83 -10.93
C TYR A 43 -4.01 -6.54 -12.37
N GLU A 44 -3.22 -6.93 -13.38
CA GLU A 44 -3.66 -6.92 -14.79
C GLU A 44 -4.88 -7.85 -14.95
N ASP A 45 -4.80 -9.06 -14.38
CA ASP A 45 -5.83 -10.12 -14.45
C ASP A 45 -7.00 -9.94 -13.45
N ALA A 46 -6.83 -9.16 -12.38
CA ALA A 46 -7.87 -8.92 -11.37
C ALA A 46 -9.08 -8.13 -11.92
N THR A 47 -8.95 -7.58 -13.13
CA THR A 47 -9.99 -6.80 -13.81
C THR A 47 -11.15 -7.67 -14.32
N ASP A 48 -10.94 -8.97 -14.54
CA ASP A 48 -12.05 -9.86 -14.94
C ASP A 48 -13.00 -10.20 -13.77
N ALA A 49 -12.62 -9.86 -12.53
CA ALA A 49 -13.42 -10.13 -11.34
C ALA A 49 -14.16 -8.90 -10.76
N THR A 50 -13.96 -7.69 -11.31
CA THR A 50 -14.46 -6.47 -10.65
C THR A 50 -15.32 -5.60 -11.57
N ALA A 51 -16.46 -6.16 -11.98
CA ALA A 51 -17.63 -5.38 -12.40
C ALA A 51 -18.79 -5.68 -11.44
N ALA A 52 -18.66 -5.21 -10.20
CA ALA A 52 -19.77 -5.13 -9.26
C ALA A 52 -19.81 -3.72 -8.68
N THR A 53 -20.40 -2.82 -9.45
CA THR A 53 -21.12 -1.67 -8.91
C THR A 53 -21.96 -2.12 -7.71
N THR A 54 -22.06 -1.28 -6.69
CA THR A 54 -23.02 -1.37 -5.56
C THR A 54 -22.80 -2.50 -4.53
N GLY A 55 -22.23 -2.12 -3.37
CA GLY A 55 -22.84 -2.42 -2.07
C GLY A 55 -22.76 -3.83 -1.48
N ALA A 56 -22.10 -4.82 -2.09
CA ALA A 56 -21.96 -6.15 -1.49
C ALA A 56 -20.52 -6.65 -1.62
N GLY A 57 -19.90 -6.98 -0.49
CA GLY A 57 -18.50 -7.38 -0.41
C GLY A 57 -18.16 -8.54 -1.35
N VAL A 58 -17.12 -8.33 -2.15
CA VAL A 58 -16.48 -9.39 -2.94
C VAL A 58 -15.07 -9.54 -2.40
N GLY A 59 -14.94 -10.38 -1.38
CA GLY A 59 -13.66 -10.98 -1.03
C GLY A 59 -13.55 -12.31 -1.79
N ALA A 60 -12.98 -12.33 -2.98
CA ALA A 60 -12.54 -13.59 -3.57
C ALA A 60 -11.74 -13.23 -4.82
N ILE A 61 -10.42 -13.14 -4.69
CA ILE A 61 -9.57 -13.45 -5.83
C ILE A 61 -8.86 -14.75 -5.50
N ALA A 62 -9.21 -15.75 -6.30
CA ALA A 62 -8.68 -17.11 -6.27
C ALA A 62 -7.17 -17.07 -6.56
N GLY A 63 -6.37 -17.61 -5.64
CA GLY A 63 -4.92 -17.67 -5.81
C GLY A 63 -4.15 -18.08 -4.55
N GLY A 64 -4.52 -19.22 -3.95
CA GLY A 64 -3.69 -20.01 -3.03
C GLY A 64 -3.16 -19.33 -1.76
N GLY A 65 -3.75 -19.66 -0.62
CA GLY A 65 -3.25 -19.34 0.73
C GLY A 65 -3.59 -17.91 1.19
N ALA A 66 -4.18 -17.79 2.39
CA ALA A 66 -4.62 -16.55 3.07
C ALA A 66 -5.65 -15.70 2.29
N GLY A 67 -6.92 -15.74 2.66
CA GLY A 67 -7.42 -14.78 3.64
C GLY A 67 -8.15 -13.66 2.90
N LEU A 68 -9.47 -13.78 2.83
CA LEU A 68 -10.37 -12.92 2.07
C LEU A 68 -10.26 -11.44 2.53
N LEU A 69 -9.39 -10.63 1.90
CA LEU A 69 -9.54 -9.16 1.65
C LEU A 69 -11.03 -8.76 1.66
N ALA A 70 -11.70 -8.56 2.80
CA ALA A 70 -13.13 -8.24 2.81
C ALA A 70 -13.27 -6.79 2.31
N GLY A 71 -13.62 -6.63 1.03
CA GLY A 71 -13.68 -5.33 0.36
C GLY A 71 -12.41 -5.07 -0.44
N LEU A 72 -12.42 -5.51 -1.71
CA LEU A 72 -11.51 -5.00 -2.72
C LEU A 72 -12.19 -3.82 -3.41
N GLY A 73 -11.54 -2.66 -3.39
CA GLY A 73 -12.00 -1.47 -4.09
C GLY A 73 -10.93 -0.96 -5.06
N LEU A 74 -11.33 -0.67 -6.29
CA LEU A 74 -10.51 0.12 -7.20
C LEU A 74 -10.84 1.59 -6.98
N LEU A 75 -9.84 2.40 -6.63
CA LEU A 75 -9.97 3.84 -6.45
C LEU A 75 -8.96 4.56 -7.35
N ALA A 76 -9.36 5.63 -8.02
CA ALA A 76 -8.40 6.53 -8.66
C ALA A 76 -7.93 7.57 -7.65
N ILE A 77 -6.65 7.52 -7.27
CA ILE A 77 -6.04 8.56 -6.42
C ILE A 77 -5.21 9.49 -7.34
N PRO A 78 -5.43 10.81 -7.30
CA PRO A 78 -4.59 11.79 -7.98
C PRO A 78 -3.10 11.55 -7.69
N GLY A 79 -2.27 11.55 -8.73
CA GLY A 79 -0.83 11.29 -8.63
C GLY A 79 -0.44 9.82 -8.44
N LEU A 80 -1.30 8.91 -7.95
CA LEU A 80 -1.01 7.48 -7.94
C LEU A 80 -1.61 6.72 -9.13
N GLY A 81 -2.73 7.19 -9.68
CA GLY A 81 -3.53 6.43 -10.65
C GLY A 81 -4.50 5.47 -9.95
N PRO A 82 -5.07 4.48 -10.68
CA PRO A 82 -5.91 3.45 -10.09
C PRO A 82 -5.10 2.62 -9.10
N VAL A 83 -5.55 2.59 -7.86
CA VAL A 83 -5.02 1.76 -6.79
C VAL A 83 -6.03 0.70 -6.43
N VAL A 84 -5.54 -0.47 -6.05
CA VAL A 84 -6.34 -1.48 -5.39
C VAL A 84 -6.08 -1.38 -3.89
N ALA A 85 -7.15 -1.16 -3.15
CA ALA A 85 -7.14 -1.19 -1.70
C ALA A 85 -7.92 -2.42 -1.21
N ALA A 86 -7.43 -3.01 -0.13
CA ALA A 86 -7.99 -4.21 0.48
C ALA A 86 -7.94 -4.09 2.01
N GLY A 87 -9.01 -4.51 2.72
CA GLY A 87 -9.13 -4.38 4.18
C GLY A 87 -9.98 -3.18 4.65
N TRP A 88 -9.90 -2.77 5.92
CA TRP A 88 -10.76 -1.69 6.45
C TRP A 88 -10.60 -0.36 5.72
N ALA A 89 -9.42 -0.08 5.18
CA ALA A 89 -9.20 1.12 4.38
C ALA A 89 -9.72 1.01 2.94
N ALA A 90 -10.05 -0.18 2.42
CA ALA A 90 -10.78 -0.26 1.15
C ALA A 90 -12.20 0.30 1.30
N ALA A 91 -12.84 0.01 2.44
CA ALA A 91 -14.11 0.63 2.81
C ALA A 91 -13.97 2.14 3.07
N ALA A 92 -12.85 2.59 3.66
CA ALA A 92 -12.57 4.01 3.86
C ALA A 92 -12.16 4.76 2.57
N ALA A 93 -11.50 4.08 1.63
CA ALA A 93 -11.13 4.60 0.31
C ALA A 93 -12.37 4.78 -0.58
N VAL A 94 -13.36 3.88 -0.47
CA VAL A 94 -14.69 4.05 -1.07
C VAL A 94 -15.55 5.05 -0.27
N GLY A 95 -15.22 5.26 1.01
CA GLY A 95 -15.97 6.00 2.01
C GLY A 95 -15.40 7.37 2.39
N ALA A 96 -15.02 8.19 1.40
CA ALA A 96 -15.00 9.65 1.57
C ALA A 96 -16.43 10.23 1.79
N MET A 97 -17.46 9.38 1.84
CA MET A 97 -18.79 9.71 2.33
C MET A 97 -19.18 8.77 3.48
N ALA A 98 -19.59 9.37 4.59
CA ALA A 98 -20.19 8.76 5.79
C ALA A 98 -19.24 8.04 6.76
N GLY A 99 -18.86 8.75 7.82
CA GLY A 99 -18.18 8.17 8.96
C GLY A 99 -19.01 7.09 9.67
N ALA A 100 -18.31 6.07 10.16
CA ALA A 100 -18.63 5.33 11.38
C ALA A 100 -17.32 4.63 11.82
N ALA A 101 -16.88 4.89 13.04
CA ALA A 101 -15.63 4.44 13.67
C ALA A 101 -14.32 5.16 13.23
N GLY A 102 -14.23 6.48 13.49
CA GLY A 102 -12.95 7.20 13.53
C GLY A 102 -12.51 7.88 12.23
N GLY A 103 -13.46 8.36 11.43
CA GLY A 103 -13.17 9.08 10.18
C GLY A 103 -12.56 10.46 10.42
N VAL A 104 -11.45 10.74 9.73
CA VAL A 104 -11.32 11.77 8.68
C VAL A 104 -10.13 11.34 7.81
N ALA A 105 -10.29 11.31 6.48
CA ALA A 105 -9.18 11.50 5.56
C ALA A 105 -9.70 12.25 4.32
N ILE A 106 -9.86 13.56 4.49
CA ILE A 106 -9.91 14.51 3.36
C ILE A 106 -8.44 14.76 3.03
N GLY A 107 -7.82 13.88 2.25
CA GLY A 107 -6.37 13.94 2.02
C GLY A 107 -5.82 12.78 1.19
N GLY A 108 -4.68 13.01 0.53
CA GLY A 108 -3.97 11.99 -0.23
C GLY A 108 -3.33 10.94 0.69
N LEU A 109 -2.68 9.93 0.11
CA LEU A 109 -2.01 8.88 0.88
C LEU A 109 -0.95 9.44 1.86
N VAL A 110 -0.32 10.57 1.51
CA VAL A 110 0.60 11.29 2.39
C VAL A 110 -0.10 11.71 3.70
N ASP A 111 -1.29 12.30 3.62
CA ASP A 111 -2.05 12.79 4.78
C ASP A 111 -2.51 11.64 5.69
N ILE A 112 -2.85 10.51 5.10
CA ILE A 112 -3.22 9.29 5.83
C ILE A 112 -2.03 8.77 6.63
N LEU A 113 -0.84 8.72 6.02
CA LEU A 113 0.37 8.22 6.65
C LEU A 113 0.87 9.15 7.76
N THR A 114 0.84 10.47 7.55
CA THR A 114 1.22 11.44 8.59
C THR A 114 0.25 11.39 9.77
N THR A 115 -1.05 11.29 9.52
CA THR A 115 -2.07 11.09 10.57
C THR A 115 -1.86 9.77 11.33
N ALA A 116 -1.36 8.74 10.65
CA ALA A 116 -1.00 7.45 11.26
C ALA A 116 0.30 7.50 12.09
N GLY A 117 1.01 8.62 12.11
CA GLY A 117 2.21 8.85 12.92
C GLY A 117 3.54 8.72 12.16
N GLU A 118 3.51 8.56 10.83
CA GLU A 118 4.72 8.63 10.01
C GLU A 118 5.23 10.06 9.92
N SER A 119 6.54 10.23 9.79
CA SER A 119 7.10 11.55 9.45
C SER A 119 6.64 11.98 8.06
N GLU A 120 6.51 13.28 7.82
CA GLU A 120 6.12 13.83 6.52
C GLU A 120 7.06 13.34 5.39
N GLU A 121 8.36 13.28 5.67
CA GLU A 121 9.34 12.73 4.73
C GLU A 121 9.06 11.25 4.40
N THR A 122 8.81 10.41 5.41
CA THR A 122 8.50 8.99 5.22
C THR A 122 7.19 8.82 4.46
N ALA A 123 6.16 9.61 4.78
CA ALA A 123 4.87 9.59 4.10
C ALA A 123 5.01 9.90 2.60
N HIS A 124 5.83 10.89 2.23
CA HIS A 124 6.13 11.18 0.82
C HIS A 124 6.87 10.02 0.14
N VAL A 125 7.90 9.45 0.79
CA VAL A 125 8.68 8.34 0.21
C VAL A 125 7.82 7.10 0.02
N TYR A 126 6.99 6.74 1.00
CA TYR A 126 6.07 5.62 0.91
C TYR A 126 5.02 5.83 -0.18
N THR A 127 4.44 7.04 -0.27
CA THR A 127 3.48 7.36 -1.31
C THR A 127 4.10 7.28 -2.71
N GLU A 128 5.31 7.82 -2.88
CA GLU A 128 6.07 7.71 -4.12
C GLU A 128 6.42 6.24 -4.43
N ALA A 129 6.78 5.44 -3.43
CA ALA A 129 7.04 4.02 -3.61
C ALA A 129 5.80 3.27 -4.10
N VAL A 130 4.62 3.54 -3.56
CA VAL A 130 3.35 2.97 -4.06
C VAL A 130 3.08 3.45 -5.48
N ARG A 131 3.24 4.76 -5.76
CA ARG A 131 3.12 5.33 -7.11
C ARG A 131 4.04 4.61 -8.11
N ARG A 132 5.24 4.20 -7.70
CA ARG A 132 6.25 3.49 -8.51
C ARG A 132 6.09 1.96 -8.56
N GLY A 133 5.10 1.39 -7.89
CA GLY A 133 4.79 -0.05 -7.94
C GLY A 133 5.03 -0.84 -6.67
N GLY A 134 5.47 -0.17 -5.61
CA GLY A 134 5.44 -0.73 -4.27
C GLY A 134 4.01 -0.98 -3.77
N THR A 135 3.91 -1.80 -2.73
CA THR A 135 2.65 -2.12 -2.05
C THR A 135 2.76 -1.75 -0.58
N LEU A 136 1.87 -0.87 -0.11
CA LEU A 136 1.77 -0.49 1.29
C LEU A 136 0.95 -1.54 2.04
N VAL A 137 1.44 -1.93 3.21
CA VAL A 137 0.68 -2.72 4.21
C VAL A 137 0.64 -1.93 5.50
N SER A 138 -0.54 -1.87 6.13
CA SER A 138 -0.75 -1.22 7.41
C SER A 138 -1.54 -2.13 8.35
N ALA A 139 -1.19 -2.14 9.63
CA ALA A 139 -1.89 -2.88 10.67
C ALA A 139 -2.19 -2.00 11.88
N ARG A 140 -3.44 -2.03 12.36
CA ARG A 140 -3.87 -1.35 13.58
C ARG A 140 -3.91 -2.34 14.74
N VAL A 141 -3.10 -2.12 15.77
CA VAL A 141 -2.92 -3.09 16.86
C VAL A 141 -2.93 -2.41 18.22
N ALA A 142 -3.18 -3.19 19.28
CA ALA A 142 -3.03 -2.71 20.64
C ALA A 142 -1.56 -2.31 20.91
N ASP A 143 -1.33 -1.39 21.85
CA ASP A 143 0.01 -0.91 22.15
C ASP A 143 0.95 -2.04 22.61
N GLU A 144 0.41 -3.03 23.33
CA GLU A 144 1.12 -4.24 23.79
C GLU A 144 1.54 -5.18 22.65
N ASP A 145 0.82 -5.16 21.53
CA ASP A 145 1.11 -6.00 20.36
C ASP A 145 2.09 -5.33 19.38
N ALA A 146 2.37 -4.03 19.57
CA ALA A 146 3.07 -3.23 18.57
C ALA A 146 4.48 -3.73 18.28
N GLU A 147 5.24 -4.17 19.29
CA GLU A 147 6.60 -4.70 19.07
C GLU A 147 6.59 -6.03 18.32
N ARG A 148 5.68 -6.94 18.70
CA ARG A 148 5.47 -8.20 17.99
C ARG A 148 5.16 -7.93 16.52
N VAL A 149 4.23 -7.02 16.26
CA VAL A 149 3.79 -6.70 14.90
C VAL A 149 4.91 -6.05 14.10
N ARG A 150 5.67 -5.10 14.67
CA ARG A 150 6.87 -4.54 14.00
C ARG A 150 7.87 -5.61 13.61
N SER A 151 8.06 -6.63 14.46
CA SER A 151 8.96 -7.74 14.13
C SER A 151 8.47 -8.53 12.93
N ILE A 152 7.15 -8.75 12.79
CA ILE A 152 6.54 -9.42 11.64
C ILE A 152 6.84 -8.63 10.37
N PHE A 153 6.54 -7.32 10.36
CA PHE A 153 6.85 -6.45 9.23
C PHE A 153 8.34 -6.51 8.85
N ALA A 154 9.24 -6.39 9.82
CA ALA A 154 10.68 -6.36 9.58
C ALA A 154 11.23 -7.65 8.94
N ARG A 155 10.63 -8.83 9.21
CA ARG A 155 11.05 -10.11 8.61
C ARG A 155 10.91 -10.16 7.09
N HIS A 156 10.01 -9.35 6.52
CA HIS A 156 9.73 -9.32 5.08
C HIS A 156 10.50 -8.23 4.34
N ASN A 157 11.54 -7.67 4.96
CA ASN A 157 12.44 -6.68 4.37
C ASN A 157 11.68 -5.49 3.75
N PRO A 158 10.97 -4.70 4.57
CA PRO A 158 10.29 -3.51 4.09
C PRO A 158 11.28 -2.51 3.53
N ILE A 159 10.78 -1.61 2.68
CA ILE A 159 11.56 -0.48 2.20
C ILE A 159 11.99 0.38 3.38
N ASP A 160 13.28 0.67 3.47
CA ASP A 160 13.81 1.71 4.34
C ASP A 160 13.54 3.09 3.72
N PRO A 161 12.67 3.93 4.31
CA PRO A 161 12.26 5.19 3.71
C PRO A 161 13.42 6.18 3.57
N GLU A 162 14.40 6.15 4.46
CA GLU A 162 15.56 7.04 4.34
C GLU A 162 16.43 6.68 3.12
N SER A 163 16.80 5.40 2.99
CA SER A 163 17.58 4.92 1.85
C SER A 163 16.84 5.10 0.54
N ARG A 164 15.54 4.78 0.52
CA ARG A 164 14.72 4.95 -0.69
C ARG A 164 14.52 6.42 -1.06
N GLY A 165 14.32 7.29 -0.07
CA GLY A 165 14.22 8.74 -0.29
C GLY A 165 15.51 9.32 -0.87
N ARG A 166 16.69 8.89 -0.37
CA ARG A 166 17.99 9.25 -0.97
C ARG A 166 18.10 8.79 -2.42
N GLU A 167 17.68 7.56 -2.72
CA GLU A 167 17.67 7.03 -4.09
C GLU A 167 16.80 7.88 -5.02
N TYR A 168 15.56 8.20 -4.63
CA TYR A 168 14.68 9.04 -5.44
C TYR A 168 15.24 10.45 -5.65
N ARG A 169 15.77 11.08 -4.59
CA ARG A 169 16.37 12.42 -4.66
C ARG A 169 17.60 12.48 -5.55
N SER A 170 18.37 11.39 -5.66
CA SER A 170 19.47 11.29 -6.63
C SER A 170 18.99 11.38 -8.09
N GLY A 171 17.73 11.02 -8.34
CA GLY A 171 17.07 11.14 -9.65
C GLY A 171 16.29 12.44 -9.85
N GLY A 172 16.41 13.42 -8.95
CA GLY A 172 15.73 14.72 -9.07
C GLY A 172 14.32 14.77 -8.47
N TRP A 173 13.81 13.68 -7.89
CA TRP A 173 12.58 13.71 -7.10
C TRP A 173 12.77 14.57 -5.84
N LYS A 174 11.73 15.27 -5.39
CA LYS A 174 11.78 16.11 -4.17
C LYS A 174 10.82 15.61 -3.11
N ASN A 175 9.56 15.50 -3.48
CA ASN A 175 8.45 14.99 -2.69
C ASN A 175 7.41 14.38 -3.63
N PHE A 176 6.44 13.66 -3.06
CA PHE A 176 5.31 13.18 -3.84
C PHE A 176 4.48 14.35 -4.35
N ASP A 177 4.20 14.36 -5.64
CA ASP A 177 3.39 15.37 -6.33
C ASP A 177 2.04 14.73 -6.74
N PRO A 178 0.92 15.15 -6.14
CA PRO A 178 -0.41 14.61 -6.46
C PRO A 178 -0.89 15.02 -7.86
N ASP A 179 -0.31 16.04 -8.48
CA ASP A 179 -0.68 16.53 -9.81
C ASP A 179 0.21 15.95 -10.92
N ALA A 180 1.24 15.18 -10.57
CA ALA A 180 2.13 14.57 -11.55
C ALA A 180 1.43 13.44 -12.33
N ASP A 181 1.71 13.37 -13.64
CA ASP A 181 1.24 12.32 -14.54
C ASP A 181 1.43 10.91 -13.94
N PRO A 182 0.58 9.91 -14.26
CA PRO A 182 0.76 8.54 -13.80
C PRO A 182 2.21 8.08 -14.04
N TYR A 183 2.81 7.44 -13.02
CA TYR A 183 4.20 7.05 -13.10
C TYR A 183 4.45 6.14 -14.31
N ARG A 184 5.28 6.64 -15.23
CA ARG A 184 5.90 5.86 -16.28
C ARG A 184 7.38 5.84 -15.97
N MET A 185 7.97 4.65 -15.89
CA MET A 185 9.41 4.55 -15.75
C MET A 185 10.08 5.31 -16.90
N SER A 186 10.92 6.27 -16.57
CA SER A 186 11.75 6.92 -17.58
C SER A 186 12.75 5.92 -18.16
N GLN A 187 13.20 6.15 -19.39
CA GLN A 187 14.22 5.29 -20.01
C GLN A 187 15.48 5.17 -19.13
N ALA A 188 15.85 6.25 -18.44
CA ALA A 188 16.99 6.28 -17.51
C ALA A 188 16.78 5.46 -16.22
N GLU A 189 15.53 5.28 -15.76
CA GLU A 189 15.19 4.39 -14.64
C GLU A 189 15.19 2.93 -15.09
N ILE A 190 14.65 2.64 -16.29
CA ILE A 190 14.67 1.31 -16.89
C ILE A 190 16.11 0.80 -17.03
N ASP A 191 17.01 1.65 -17.55
CA ASP A 191 18.41 1.29 -17.75
C ASP A 191 19.13 1.05 -16.41
N ARG A 192 18.84 1.84 -15.37
CA ARG A 192 19.39 1.63 -14.01
C ARG A 192 18.91 0.32 -13.37
N ILE A 193 17.63 0.00 -13.48
CA ILE A 193 17.08 -1.27 -12.94
C ILE A 193 17.71 -2.46 -13.64
N ARG A 194 17.88 -2.40 -14.97
CA ARG A 194 18.53 -3.47 -15.74
C ARG A 194 19.97 -3.69 -15.29
N VAL A 195 20.73 -2.62 -15.03
CA VAL A 195 22.10 -2.74 -14.51
C VAL A 195 22.14 -3.38 -13.12
N ARG A 196 21.15 -3.11 -12.26
CA ARG A 196 21.08 -3.64 -10.90
C ARG A 196 20.65 -5.11 -10.82
N GLY A 197 19.93 -5.63 -11.83
CA GLY A 197 19.54 -7.04 -11.91
C GLY A 197 20.62 -8.01 -12.42
N HIS A 198 21.82 -7.51 -12.73
CA HIS A 198 22.96 -8.28 -13.25
C HIS A 198 24.13 -8.42 -12.26
N LEU A 199 23.92 -8.09 -10.97
CA LEU A 199 24.88 -8.29 -9.87
C LEU A 199 24.29 -9.23 -8.84
#